data_AF-A0A7S1MLG0-F1
#
_entry.id   AF-A0A7S1MLG0-F1
#
_cell.length_a   1.000
_cell.length_b   1.000
_cell.length_c   1.000
_cell.angle_alpha   90.00
_cell.angle_beta   90.00
_cell.angle_gamma   90.00
#
_symmetry.space_group_name_H-M   'P 1'
#
loop_
_entity.id
_entity.type
_entity.pdbx_description
1 polymer ?
#
loop_
_entity_poly.entity_id
_entity_poly.type
_entity_poly.pdbx_seq_one_letter_code
_entity_poly.pdbx_strand_id
1 'polypeptide(L)'
;MEDAEQRLVLMRRVRDSLAAVNTLRLSALMKPSDEQAVVILRKATANVALDEDELQDAIRGVCEASQAVRNSAAAVALVERARGVLALWQWRRRCVRAHRQLLQALEDAVQHEADAHSGVAVPADEKRCILHNLEPLTQKLNIAEPYRSEMEFDLGEAVQVLKRLKEANARFEAQQGLQAAVCDLRQ
;
A
#
# COMPACT_ATOMS: atom_id res chain seq x y z
N MET A 1 14.55 -0.43 2.67
CA MET A 1 13.29 0.25 2.31
C MET A 1 13.48 1.74 2.04
N GLU A 2 14.28 2.46 2.83
CA GLU A 2 14.64 3.87 2.56
C GLU A 2 15.15 4.09 1.13
N ASP A 3 15.89 3.12 0.59
CA ASP A 3 16.49 3.18 -0.75
C ASP A 3 15.46 3.19 -1.90
N ALA A 4 14.29 2.55 -1.72
CA ALA A 4 13.22 2.52 -2.72
C ALA A 4 12.39 3.82 -2.69
N GLU A 5 12.17 4.37 -1.50
CA GLU A 5 11.49 5.66 -1.30
C GLU A 5 12.40 6.82 -1.70
N GLN A 6 13.69 6.75 -1.37
CA GLN A 6 14.69 7.69 -1.84
C GLN A 6 14.82 7.62 -3.35
N ARG A 7 14.75 6.44 -3.98
CA ARG A 7 14.66 6.34 -5.45
C ARG A 7 13.42 7.03 -6.01
N LEU A 8 12.24 6.86 -5.42
CA LEU A 8 11.02 7.56 -5.85
C LEU A 8 11.11 9.08 -5.64
N VAL A 9 11.70 9.53 -4.53
CA VAL A 9 11.93 10.95 -4.22
C VAL A 9 13.00 11.56 -5.12
N LEU A 10 14.08 10.82 -5.41
CA LEU A 10 15.12 11.24 -6.35
C LEU A 10 14.57 11.29 -7.77
N MET A 11 13.72 10.36 -8.19
CA MET A 11 13.04 10.44 -9.48
C MET A 11 12.11 11.67 -9.57
N ARG A 12 11.41 12.02 -8.48
CA ARG A 12 10.63 13.28 -8.40
C ARG A 12 11.52 14.52 -8.46
N ARG A 13 12.65 14.56 -7.72
CA ARG A 13 13.58 15.70 -7.74
C ARG A 13 14.27 15.87 -9.09
N VAL A 14 14.65 14.78 -9.76
CA VAL A 14 15.21 14.80 -11.11
C VAL A 14 14.14 15.27 -12.11
N ARG A 15 12.87 14.88 -11.93
CA ARG A 15 11.73 15.41 -12.70
C ARG A 15 11.55 16.92 -12.51
N ASP A 16 11.57 17.41 -11.28
CA ASP A 16 11.40 18.85 -11.00
C ASP A 16 12.58 19.67 -11.56
N SER A 17 13.79 19.11 -11.51
CA SER A 17 14.98 19.70 -12.15
C SER A 17 14.92 19.67 -13.68
N LEU A 18 14.26 18.68 -14.29
CA LEU A 18 14.04 18.60 -15.74
C LEU A 18 12.82 19.43 -16.19
N ALA A 19 11.81 19.60 -15.34
CA ALA A 19 10.64 20.43 -15.58
C ALA A 19 10.99 21.92 -15.51
N ALA A 20 11.96 22.30 -14.67
CA ALA A 20 12.53 23.65 -14.67
C ALA A 20 13.28 24.01 -15.97
N VAL A 21 13.75 22.98 -16.71
CA VAL A 21 14.43 23.16 -18.01
C VAL A 21 13.44 23.13 -19.18
N ASN A 22 12.25 22.54 -19.01
CA ASN A 22 11.20 22.50 -20.04
C ASN A 22 10.07 23.51 -19.76
N THR A 23 10.29 24.72 -20.26
CA THR A 23 9.31 25.75 -20.59
C THR A 23 8.11 25.21 -21.41
N LEU A 24 7.18 24.50 -20.77
CA LEU A 24 5.95 23.99 -21.40
C LEU A 24 4.68 24.22 -20.56
N ARG A 25 4.63 25.29 -19.77
CA ARG A 25 3.39 25.74 -19.10
C ARG A 25 2.50 26.65 -19.95
N LEU A 26 2.86 26.91 -21.22
CA LEU A 26 2.08 27.73 -22.16
C LEU A 26 1.08 26.93 -23.01
N SER A 27 1.14 25.60 -23.04
CA SER A 27 0.23 24.75 -23.84
C SER A 27 -1.08 24.36 -23.13
N ALA A 28 -1.26 24.72 -21.85
CA ALA A 28 -2.47 24.41 -21.09
C ALA A 28 -3.72 25.22 -21.51
N LEU A 29 -3.58 26.17 -22.45
CA LEU A 29 -4.66 27.03 -22.96
C LEU A 29 -5.14 26.67 -24.38
N MET A 30 -4.51 25.71 -25.06
CA MET A 30 -4.93 25.26 -26.39
C MET A 30 -5.25 23.77 -26.33
N LYS A 31 -6.45 23.38 -26.82
CA LYS A 31 -6.75 21.96 -27.05
C LYS A 31 -5.63 21.39 -27.94
N PRO A 32 -4.89 20.36 -27.50
CA PRO A 32 -3.86 19.77 -28.34
C PRO A 32 -4.50 19.31 -29.64
N SER A 33 -3.82 19.53 -30.76
CA SER A 33 -4.28 18.94 -32.01
C SER A 33 -4.39 17.42 -31.85
N ASP A 34 -5.26 16.82 -32.64
CA ASP A 34 -5.49 15.37 -32.70
C ASP A 34 -4.20 14.53 -32.73
N GLU A 35 -3.21 14.95 -33.53
CA GLU A 35 -1.89 14.30 -33.61
C GLU A 35 -1.06 14.51 -32.34
N GLN A 36 -1.16 15.70 -31.75
CA GLN A 36 -0.44 16.06 -30.53
C GLN A 36 -0.97 15.27 -29.33
N ALA A 37 -2.28 15.00 -29.25
CA ALA A 37 -2.87 14.15 -28.22
C ALA A 37 -2.30 12.72 -28.26
N VAL A 38 -2.16 12.13 -29.45
CA VAL A 38 -1.58 10.79 -29.64
C VAL A 38 -0.09 10.77 -29.28
N VAL A 39 0.66 11.82 -29.64
CA VAL A 39 2.08 11.95 -29.28
C VAL A 39 2.27 12.09 -27.77
N ILE A 40 1.43 12.88 -27.11
CA ILE A 40 1.45 13.04 -25.65
C ILE A 40 1.19 11.69 -24.98
N LEU A 41 0.19 10.92 -25.42
CA LEU A 41 -0.10 9.61 -24.86
C LEU A 41 1.03 8.59 -25.10
N ARG A 42 1.67 8.61 -26.27
CA ARG A 42 2.86 7.77 -26.53
C ARG A 42 4.02 8.11 -25.59
N LYS A 43 4.29 9.40 -25.37
CA LYS A 43 5.33 9.85 -24.44
C LYS A 43 4.98 9.47 -23.00
N ALA A 44 3.73 9.68 -22.61
CA ALA A 44 3.21 9.34 -21.29
C ALA A 44 3.37 7.84 -20.99
N THR A 45 2.97 6.98 -21.93
CA THR A 45 3.09 5.52 -21.79
C THR A 45 4.52 5.00 -21.83
N ALA A 46 5.43 5.66 -22.55
CA ALA A 46 6.84 5.25 -22.64
C ALA A 46 7.67 5.71 -21.43
N ASN A 47 7.23 6.75 -20.71
CA ASN A 47 7.95 7.28 -19.57
C ASN A 47 7.61 6.49 -18.30
N VAL A 48 8.56 5.69 -17.82
CA VAL A 48 8.41 4.87 -16.60
C VAL A 48 8.26 5.74 -15.34
N ALA A 49 8.74 7.00 -15.38
CA ALA A 49 8.70 7.94 -14.27
C ALA A 49 7.47 8.88 -14.27
N LEU A 50 6.51 8.65 -15.18
CA LEU A 50 5.34 9.52 -15.31
C LEU A 50 4.41 9.45 -14.10
N ASP A 51 3.75 10.57 -13.80
CA ASP A 51 2.72 10.67 -12.76
C ASP A 51 1.42 9.97 -13.16
N GLU A 52 0.64 9.53 -12.17
CA GLU A 52 -0.68 8.94 -12.39
C GLU A 52 -1.61 9.94 -13.11
N ASP A 53 -1.57 11.20 -12.69
CA ASP A 53 -2.41 12.28 -13.22
C ASP A 53 -2.02 12.63 -14.66
N GLU A 54 -0.73 12.67 -14.97
CA GLU A 54 -0.23 12.95 -16.33
C GLU A 54 -0.67 11.87 -17.34
N LEU A 55 -0.70 10.60 -16.92
CA LEU A 55 -1.16 9.50 -17.77
C LEU A 55 -2.68 9.53 -17.95
N GLN A 56 -3.43 9.84 -16.89
CA GLN A 56 -4.89 10.00 -16.97
C GLN A 56 -5.29 11.16 -17.89
N ASP A 57 -4.60 12.30 -17.79
CA ASP A 57 -4.87 13.46 -18.65
C ASP A 57 -4.47 13.20 -20.10
N ALA A 58 -3.39 12.46 -20.34
CA ALA A 58 -3.02 12.03 -21.69
C ALA A 58 -4.07 11.09 -22.30
N ILE A 59 -4.63 10.15 -21.52
CA ILE A 59 -5.72 9.27 -21.98
C ILE A 59 -6.96 10.11 -22.31
N ARG A 60 -7.32 11.05 -21.42
CA ARG A 60 -8.46 11.95 -21.61
C ARG A 60 -8.33 12.78 -22.88
N GLY A 61 -7.14 13.34 -23.13
CA GLY A 61 -6.85 14.12 -24.34
C GLY A 61 -7.11 13.34 -25.63
N VAL A 62 -6.81 12.04 -25.67
CA VAL A 62 -7.14 11.20 -26.84
C VAL A 62 -8.64 10.87 -26.89
N CYS A 63 -9.30 10.65 -25.75
CA CYS A 63 -10.76 10.41 -25.68
C CYS A 63 -11.61 11.64 -26.05
N GLU A 64 -11.06 12.84 -25.96
CA GLU A 64 -11.69 14.11 -26.33
C GLU A 64 -11.29 14.62 -27.72
N ALA A 65 -10.35 13.93 -28.39
CA ALA A 65 -9.92 14.22 -29.76
C ALA A 65 -11.04 13.97 -30.78
N SER A 66 -10.80 14.30 -32.06
CA SER A 66 -11.80 14.07 -33.10
C SER A 66 -12.22 12.61 -33.22
N GLN A 67 -13.40 12.41 -33.81
CA GLN A 67 -13.96 11.07 -34.02
C GLN A 67 -13.04 10.18 -34.88
N ALA A 68 -12.30 10.75 -35.82
CA ALA A 68 -11.35 10.03 -36.64
C ALA A 68 -10.19 9.46 -35.80
N VAL A 69 -9.65 10.24 -34.86
CA VAL A 69 -8.60 9.76 -33.95
C VAL A 69 -9.15 8.73 -32.98
N ARG A 70 -10.26 9.03 -32.31
CA ARG A 70 -10.85 8.13 -31.29
C ARG A 70 -11.20 6.75 -31.82
N ASN A 71 -11.65 6.68 -33.07
CA ASN A 71 -12.02 5.41 -33.70
C ASN A 71 -10.86 4.77 -34.47
N SER A 72 -9.69 5.42 -34.56
CA SER A 72 -8.54 4.82 -35.22
C SER A 72 -8.04 3.62 -34.41
N ALA A 73 -7.78 2.51 -35.09
CA ALA A 73 -7.29 1.29 -34.45
C ALA A 73 -5.99 1.54 -33.64
N ALA A 74 -5.13 2.42 -34.13
CA ALA A 74 -3.89 2.80 -33.47
C ALA A 74 -4.13 3.57 -32.15
N ALA A 75 -5.06 4.52 -32.12
CA ALA A 75 -5.38 5.26 -30.90
C ALA A 75 -6.08 4.38 -29.87
N VAL A 76 -7.02 3.52 -30.31
CA VAL A 76 -7.69 2.57 -29.43
C VAL A 76 -6.67 1.65 -28.75
N ALA A 77 -5.78 1.03 -29.52
CA ALA A 77 -4.74 0.15 -28.98
C ALA A 77 -3.79 0.88 -28.02
N LEU A 78 -3.47 2.15 -28.30
CA LEU A 78 -2.62 2.98 -27.45
C LEU A 78 -3.31 3.34 -26.13
N VAL A 79 -4.60 3.69 -26.17
CA VAL A 79 -5.40 3.97 -24.97
C VAL A 79 -5.54 2.72 -24.09
N GLU A 80 -5.81 1.56 -24.68
CA GLU A 80 -5.87 0.30 -23.93
C GLU A 80 -4.52 -0.03 -23.26
N ARG A 81 -3.40 0.15 -23.98
CA ARG A 81 -2.07 0.00 -23.39
C ARG A 81 -1.84 0.99 -22.24
N ALA A 82 -2.23 2.25 -22.42
CA ALA A 82 -2.10 3.28 -21.40
C ALA A 82 -2.91 2.97 -20.14
N ARG A 83 -4.14 2.47 -20.29
CA ARG A 83 -4.96 1.98 -19.18
C ARG A 83 -4.30 0.82 -18.44
N GLY A 84 -3.70 -0.11 -19.17
CA GLY A 84 -2.92 -1.20 -18.57
C GLY A 84 -1.73 -0.69 -17.74
N VAL A 85 -0.96 0.27 -18.28
CA VAL A 85 0.14 0.92 -17.55
C VAL A 85 -0.37 1.63 -16.29
N LEU A 86 -1.47 2.38 -16.40
CA LEU A 86 -2.10 3.07 -15.27
C LEU A 86 -2.53 2.10 -14.18
N ALA A 87 -3.19 1.00 -14.55
CA ALA A 87 -3.61 -0.03 -13.62
C ALA A 87 -2.41 -0.66 -12.88
N LEU A 88 -1.33 -0.96 -13.61
CA LEU A 88 -0.09 -1.47 -13.01
C LEU A 88 0.52 -0.47 -12.02
N TRP A 89 0.53 0.82 -12.37
CA TRP A 89 1.05 1.89 -11.51
C TRP A 89 0.25 2.01 -10.21
N GLN A 90 -1.09 2.04 -10.33
CA GLN A 90 -2.00 2.06 -9.18
C GLN A 90 -1.83 0.82 -8.31
N TRP A 91 -1.69 -0.35 -8.94
CA TRP A 91 -1.45 -1.61 -8.24
C TRP A 91 -0.14 -1.56 -7.44
N ARG A 92 0.97 -1.12 -8.05
CA ARG A 92 2.27 -0.99 -7.37
C ARG A 92 2.21 0.00 -6.20
N ARG A 93 1.54 1.14 -6.39
CA ARG A 93 1.38 2.15 -5.33
C ARG A 93 0.58 1.58 -4.15
N ARG A 94 -0.50 0.86 -4.41
CA ARG A 94 -1.31 0.21 -3.35
C ARG A 94 -0.53 -0.92 -2.67
N CYS A 95 0.21 -1.71 -3.44
CA CYS A 95 1.12 -2.74 -2.94
C CYS A 95 2.13 -2.15 -1.94
N VAL A 96 2.90 -1.13 -2.33
CA VAL A 96 3.86 -0.47 -1.42
C VAL A 96 3.18 0.08 -0.15
N ARG A 97 1.99 0.67 -0.29
CA ARG A 97 1.23 1.17 0.87
C ARG A 97 0.79 0.04 1.80
N ALA A 98 0.27 -1.05 1.25
CA ALA A 98 -0.16 -2.22 2.00
C ALA A 98 1.03 -2.86 2.73
N HIS A 99 2.18 -2.97 2.06
CA HIS A 99 3.42 -3.48 2.64
C HIS A 99 3.84 -2.65 3.86
N ARG A 100 3.94 -1.32 3.72
CA ARG A 100 4.31 -0.44 4.84
C ARG A 100 3.34 -0.56 6.02
N GLN A 101 2.03 -0.64 5.73
CA GLN A 101 1.02 -0.79 6.77
C GLN A 101 1.11 -2.14 7.49
N LEU A 102 1.45 -3.21 6.75
CA LEU A 102 1.66 -4.54 7.33
C LEU A 102 2.89 -4.55 8.24
N LEU A 103 4.01 -4.00 7.77
CA LEU A 103 5.24 -3.92 8.56
C LEU A 103 5.06 -3.12 9.85
N GLN A 104 4.38 -1.97 9.79
CA GLN A 104 4.08 -1.21 11.01
C GLN A 104 3.23 -2.04 11.99
N ALA A 105 2.19 -2.71 11.52
CA ALA A 105 1.33 -3.52 12.39
C ALA A 105 2.07 -4.74 12.96
N LEU A 106 3.03 -5.29 12.22
CA LEU A 106 3.94 -6.34 12.67
C LEU A 106 4.87 -5.84 13.78
N GLU A 107 5.53 -4.70 13.57
CA GLU A 107 6.41 -4.07 14.55
C GLU A 107 5.65 -3.74 15.84
N ASP A 108 4.46 -3.14 15.73
CA ASP A 108 3.60 -2.83 16.88
C ASP A 108 3.21 -4.11 17.64
N ALA A 109 2.86 -5.19 16.92
CA ALA A 109 2.50 -6.46 17.51
C ALA A 109 3.69 -7.12 18.25
N VAL A 110 4.87 -7.12 17.64
CA VAL A 110 6.09 -7.68 18.25
C VAL A 110 6.54 -6.85 19.44
N GLN A 111 6.43 -5.52 19.37
CA GLN A 111 6.75 -4.64 20.49
C GLN A 111 5.80 -4.88 21.67
N HIS A 112 4.49 -5.05 21.41
CA HIS A 112 3.54 -5.46 22.44
C HIS A 112 3.87 -6.82 23.04
N GLU A 113 4.34 -7.80 22.26
CA GLU A 113 4.87 -9.06 22.80
C GLU A 113 6.07 -8.77 23.71
N ALA A 114 7.04 -7.97 23.28
CA ALA A 114 8.23 -7.66 24.07
C ALA A 114 7.92 -6.93 25.38
N ASP A 115 7.00 -5.96 25.36
CA ASP A 115 6.58 -5.20 26.54
C ASP A 115 5.91 -6.11 27.58
N ALA A 116 5.07 -7.05 27.13
CA ALA A 116 4.45 -8.06 28.00
C ALA A 116 5.47 -9.01 28.65
N HIS A 117 6.61 -9.29 27.99
CA HIS A 117 7.65 -10.18 28.52
C HIS A 117 8.74 -9.45 29.33
N SER A 118 8.98 -8.15 29.07
CA SER A 118 10.08 -7.38 29.66
C SER A 118 9.86 -7.00 31.13
N GLY A 119 8.68 -7.23 31.69
CA GLY A 119 8.49 -7.22 33.14
C GLY A 119 8.86 -5.90 33.81
N VAL A 120 8.61 -4.75 33.17
CA VAL A 120 8.52 -3.48 33.92
C VAL A 120 7.48 -3.73 35.00
N ALA A 121 7.92 -3.67 36.27
CA ALA A 121 7.21 -4.17 37.43
C ALA A 121 5.80 -3.59 37.54
N VAL A 122 4.85 -4.23 36.86
CA VAL A 122 3.44 -4.02 37.10
C VAL A 122 3.17 -4.67 38.47
N PRO A 123 2.64 -3.91 39.45
CA PRO A 123 2.33 -4.42 40.78
C PRO A 123 1.59 -5.75 40.70
N ALA A 124 1.79 -6.64 41.69
CA ALA A 124 1.20 -7.98 41.66
C ALA A 124 -0.35 -7.98 41.51
N ASP A 125 -1.02 -6.90 41.89
CA ASP A 125 -2.46 -6.68 41.70
C ASP A 125 -2.87 -6.26 40.27
N GLU A 126 -1.90 -5.87 39.44
CA GLU A 126 -2.09 -5.41 38.06
C GLU A 126 -1.38 -6.31 37.04
N LYS A 127 -0.90 -7.52 37.41
CA LYS A 127 -0.52 -8.57 36.45
C LYS A 127 -1.74 -9.11 35.68
N ARG A 128 -2.60 -8.23 35.19
CA ARG A 128 -3.55 -8.51 34.13
C ARG A 128 -2.69 -8.62 32.88
N CYS A 129 -2.38 -9.85 32.49
CA CYS A 129 -1.99 -10.13 31.11
C CYS A 129 -3.04 -9.46 30.21
N ILE A 130 -2.69 -8.35 29.58
CA ILE A 130 -3.64 -7.61 28.75
C ILE A 130 -3.85 -8.46 27.50
N LEU A 131 -5.09 -8.85 27.23
CA LEU A 131 -5.45 -9.53 25.98
C LEU A 131 -4.87 -8.75 24.81
N HIS A 132 -4.14 -9.42 23.94
CA HIS A 132 -3.59 -8.81 22.74
C HIS A 132 -4.73 -8.42 21.81
N ASN A 133 -4.78 -7.14 21.39
CA ASN A 133 -5.70 -6.70 20.35
C ASN A 133 -5.21 -7.18 18.98
N LEU A 134 -5.94 -8.12 18.39
CA LEU A 134 -5.57 -8.77 17.12
C LEU A 134 -6.14 -8.05 15.88
N GLU A 135 -7.10 -7.14 16.08
CA GLU A 135 -7.84 -6.49 15.00
C GLU A 135 -6.92 -5.71 14.03
N PRO A 136 -5.95 -4.89 14.51
CA PRO A 136 -5.10 -4.12 13.60
C PRO A 136 -4.28 -5.02 12.66
N LEU A 137 -3.60 -6.04 13.21
CA LEU A 137 -2.79 -6.97 12.43
C LEU A 137 -3.64 -7.79 11.46
N THR A 138 -4.82 -8.26 11.90
CA THR A 138 -5.76 -8.99 11.04
C THR A 138 -6.26 -8.13 9.89
N GLN A 139 -6.59 -6.86 10.14
CA GLN A 139 -7.03 -5.94 9.10
C GLN A 139 -5.92 -5.68 8.07
N LYS A 140 -4.67 -5.47 8.51
CA LYS A 140 -3.54 -5.21 7.60
C LYS A 140 -3.17 -6.43 6.77
N LEU A 141 -3.25 -7.63 7.35
CA LEU A 141 -3.14 -8.90 6.62
C LEU A 141 -4.15 -8.98 5.48
N ASN A 142 -5.43 -8.70 5.75
CA ASN A 142 -6.48 -8.75 4.71
C ASN A 142 -6.26 -7.71 3.59
N ILE A 143 -5.70 -6.53 3.91
CA ILE A 143 -5.36 -5.51 2.92
C ILE A 143 -4.16 -5.93 2.06
N ALA A 144 -3.19 -6.64 2.65
CA ALA A 144 -1.97 -7.09 1.98
C ALA A 144 -2.16 -8.39 1.17
N GLU A 145 -3.16 -9.21 1.52
CA GLU A 145 -3.45 -10.50 0.88
C GLU A 145 -3.52 -10.48 -0.66
N PRO A 146 -4.15 -9.48 -1.33
CA PRO A 146 -4.18 -9.41 -2.78
C PRO A 146 -2.79 -9.23 -3.44
N TYR A 147 -1.77 -8.88 -2.65
CA TYR A 147 -0.39 -8.64 -3.07
C TYR A 147 0.56 -9.75 -2.62
N ARG A 148 0.03 -10.92 -2.25
CA ARG A 148 0.80 -12.04 -1.69
C ARG A 148 2.06 -12.40 -2.47
N SER A 149 2.03 -12.34 -3.80
CA SER A 149 3.19 -12.65 -4.65
C SER A 149 4.40 -11.73 -4.41
N GLU A 150 4.18 -10.51 -3.90
CA GLU A 150 5.24 -9.52 -3.65
C GLU A 150 5.66 -9.45 -2.17
N MET A 151 4.86 -10.01 -1.26
CA MET A 151 5.02 -9.88 0.20
C MET A 151 4.93 -11.23 0.92
N GLU A 152 5.33 -12.32 0.25
CA GLU A 152 5.13 -13.68 0.76
C GLU A 152 5.80 -13.87 2.13
N PHE A 153 7.01 -13.31 2.30
CA PHE A 153 7.75 -13.37 3.55
C PHE A 153 7.02 -12.62 4.68
N ASP A 154 6.69 -11.35 4.47
CA ASP A 154 6.09 -10.49 5.50
C ASP A 154 4.68 -10.97 5.89
N LEU A 155 3.90 -11.48 4.92
CA LEU A 155 2.61 -12.11 5.19
C LEU A 155 2.78 -13.40 6.00
N GLY A 156 3.79 -14.22 5.68
CA GLY A 156 4.11 -15.43 6.42
C GLY A 156 4.45 -15.12 7.88
N GLU A 157 5.28 -14.11 8.10
CA GLU A 157 5.64 -13.64 9.44
C GLU A 157 4.42 -13.10 10.20
N ALA A 158 3.61 -12.24 9.57
CA ALA A 158 2.40 -11.69 10.18
C ALA A 158 1.38 -12.77 10.56
N VAL A 159 1.22 -13.82 9.75
CA VAL A 159 0.37 -14.96 10.10
C VAL A 159 0.91 -15.72 11.30
N GLN A 160 2.23 -15.90 11.39
CA GLN A 160 2.84 -16.57 12.54
C GLN A 160 2.71 -15.75 13.82
N VAL A 161 2.98 -14.44 13.78
CA VAL A 161 2.78 -13.52 14.91
C VAL A 161 1.32 -13.56 15.35
N LEU A 162 0.37 -13.41 14.43
CA LEU A 162 -1.05 -13.47 14.74
C LEU A 162 -1.45 -14.79 15.41
N LYS A 163 -0.88 -15.91 14.96
CA LYS A 163 -1.12 -17.22 15.58
C LYS A 163 -0.58 -17.26 17.02
N ARG A 164 0.64 -16.79 17.27
CA ARG A 164 1.21 -16.72 18.63
C ARG A 164 0.37 -15.87 19.56
N LEU A 165 -0.07 -14.70 19.11
CA LEU A 165 -0.93 -13.81 19.90
C LEU A 165 -2.31 -14.43 20.21
N LYS A 166 -2.91 -15.15 19.25
CA LYS A 166 -4.16 -15.91 19.49
C LYS A 166 -3.97 -16.98 20.55
N GLU A 167 -2.89 -17.74 20.49
CA GLU A 167 -2.56 -18.77 21.48
C GLU A 167 -2.31 -18.16 22.86
N ALA A 168 -1.64 -17.00 22.93
CA ALA A 168 -1.44 -16.28 24.18
C ALA A 168 -2.76 -15.82 24.80
N ASN A 169 -3.67 -15.24 24.01
CA ASN A 169 -5.01 -14.86 24.48
C ASN A 169 -5.81 -16.06 24.99
N ALA A 170 -5.81 -17.18 24.25
CA ALA A 170 -6.52 -18.39 24.65
C ALA A 170 -5.98 -18.98 25.98
N ARG A 171 -4.66 -18.96 26.18
CA ARG A 171 -4.05 -19.39 27.45
C ARG A 171 -4.47 -18.49 28.61
N PHE A 172 -4.53 -17.18 28.38
CA PHE A 172 -4.95 -16.22 29.40
C PHE A 172 -6.43 -16.41 29.78
N GLU A 173 -7.31 -16.56 28.80
CA GLU A 173 -8.74 -16.85 29.05
C GLU A 173 -8.93 -18.16 29.83
N ALA A 174 -8.19 -19.21 29.46
CA ALA A 174 -8.23 -20.49 30.18
C ALA A 174 -7.75 -20.36 31.64
N GLN A 175 -6.71 -19.57 31.90
CA GLN A 175 -6.24 -19.29 33.26
C GLN A 175 -7.27 -18.53 34.09
N GLN A 176 -7.94 -17.54 33.51
CA GLN A 176 -9.03 -16.82 34.20
C GLN A 176 -10.21 -17.74 34.51
N GLY A 177 -10.63 -18.57 33.56
CA GLY A 177 -11.71 -19.53 33.76
C GLY A 177 -11.41 -20.53 34.88
N LEU A 178 -10.14 -20.98 34.98
CA LEU A 178 -9.71 -21.86 36.06
C LEU A 178 -9.69 -21.15 37.42
N GLN A 179 -9.24 -19.89 37.49
CA GLN A 179 -9.30 -19.11 38.73
C GLN A 179 -10.73 -18.89 39.21
N ALA A 180 -11.65 -18.56 38.31
CA ALA A 180 -13.07 -18.42 38.63
C ALA A 180 -13.65 -19.73 39.21
N ALA A 181 -13.40 -20.87 38.54
CA ALA A 181 -13.85 -22.17 39.00
C ALA A 181 -13.27 -22.58 40.38
N VAL A 182 -12.01 -22.22 40.67
CA VAL A 182 -11.38 -22.50 41.97
C VAL A 182 -11.98 -21.63 43.09
N CYS A 183 -12.38 -20.40 42.79
CA CYS A 183 -13.07 -19.54 43.74
C CYS A 183 -14.49 -20.03 44.04
N ASP A 184 -15.22 -20.49 43.02
CA ASP A 184 -16.57 -21.03 43.18
C ASP A 184 -16.59 -22.32 44.01
N LEU A 185 -15.55 -23.15 43.93
CA LEU A 185 -15.40 -24.36 44.75
C LEU A 185 -15.11 -24.10 46.24
N ARG A 186 -14.81 -22.85 46.62
CA ARG A 186 -14.48 -22.45 48.00
C ARG A 186 -15.63 -21.75 48.73
N GLN A 187 -16.77 -21.52 48.06
CA GLN A 187 -18.01 -20.99 48.65
C GLN A 187 -18.97 -22.12 49.00
#